data_AF-A0A3N4DT94-F1
#
_entry.id   AF-A0A3N4DT94-F1
#
_cell.length_a   1.000
_cell.length_b   1.000
_cell.length_c   1.000
_cell.angle_alpha   90.00
_cell.angle_beta   90.00
_cell.angle_gamma   90.00
#
_symmetry.space_group_name_H-M   'P 1'
#
loop_
_entity.id
_entity.type
_entity.pdbx_description
1 polymer ?
#
loop_
_entity_poly.entity_id
_entity_poly.type
_entity_poly.pdbx_seq_one_letter_code
_entity_poly.pdbx_strand_id
1 'polypeptide(L)'
;MAKRSRVETELTVNQILDEAFKQILTIGFEAMSYTTLSAATGVSRTGISHHFPRKTEFLVRLDQRIGAFFIEGLDFTSITALERSWREVMRHPERKAVLQLFFCLCASTDENMKTFKSLDIVREAAVSHFAEVGCQCVEQLIGNSALVLLQDGQLHQEQVTH
;
A
#
# COMPACT_ATOMS: atom_id res chain seq x y z
N MET A 1 -7.31 23.38 -31.54
CA MET A 1 -6.69 22.70 -30.38
C MET A 1 -6.85 21.21 -30.59
N ALA A 2 -5.74 20.48 -30.76
CA ALA A 2 -5.81 19.04 -30.99
C ALA A 2 -6.38 18.35 -29.74
N LYS A 3 -7.47 17.61 -29.91
CA LYS A 3 -7.94 16.62 -28.94
C LYS A 3 -6.74 15.72 -28.63
N ARG A 4 -6.21 15.75 -27.40
CA ARG A 4 -5.27 14.72 -26.93
C ARG A 4 -5.83 13.37 -27.32
N SER A 5 -4.98 12.50 -27.87
CA SER A 5 -5.45 11.16 -28.21
C SER A 5 -5.81 10.43 -26.91
N ARG A 6 -6.77 9.51 -26.98
CA ARG A 6 -7.14 8.67 -25.82
C ARG A 6 -5.91 7.98 -25.22
N VAL A 7 -4.97 7.59 -26.07
CA VAL A 7 -3.70 6.94 -25.69
C VAL A 7 -2.82 7.88 -24.87
N GLU A 8 -2.68 9.15 -25.26
CA GLU A 8 -1.87 10.12 -24.49
C GLU A 8 -2.46 10.39 -23.10
N THR A 9 -3.79 10.35 -23.00
CA THR A 9 -4.50 10.52 -21.73
C THR A 9 -4.26 9.31 -20.82
N GLU A 10 -4.37 8.10 -21.35
CA GLU A 10 -4.09 6.86 -20.60
C GLU A 10 -2.64 6.78 -20.13
N LEU A 11 -1.67 7.19 -20.97
CA LEU A 11 -0.25 7.28 -20.58
C LEU A 11 -0.03 8.26 -19.42
N THR A 12 -0.66 9.44 -19.48
CA THR A 12 -0.56 10.44 -18.40
C THR A 12 -1.13 9.88 -17.10
N VAL A 13 -2.29 9.22 -17.15
CA VAL A 13 -2.93 8.61 -15.97
C VAL A 13 -2.05 7.52 -15.36
N ASN A 14 -1.46 6.65 -16.19
CA ASN A 14 -0.57 5.60 -15.71
C ASN A 14 0.70 6.17 -15.06
N GLN A 15 1.30 7.22 -15.66
CA GLN A 15 2.46 7.90 -15.08
C GLN A 15 2.14 8.48 -13.69
N ILE A 16 0.96 9.08 -13.52
CA ILE A 16 0.51 9.59 -12.22
C ILE A 16 0.34 8.43 -11.22
N LEU A 17 -0.26 7.32 -11.64
CA LEU A 17 -0.46 6.14 -10.78
C LEU A 17 0.85 5.47 -10.38
N ASP A 18 1.83 5.39 -11.28
CA ASP A 18 3.16 4.86 -10.99
C ASP A 18 3.87 5.69 -9.91
N GLU A 19 3.85 7.01 -10.05
CA GLU A 19 4.47 7.90 -9.08
C GLU A 19 3.69 7.93 -7.75
N ALA A 20 2.35 7.87 -7.80
CA ALA A 20 1.53 7.75 -6.60
C ALA A 20 1.83 6.46 -5.84
N PHE A 21 1.93 5.34 -6.54
CA PHE A 21 2.32 4.05 -5.96
C PHE A 21 3.68 4.16 -5.26
N LYS A 22 4.68 4.73 -5.94
CA LYS A 22 6.01 4.95 -5.35
C LYS A 22 5.96 5.84 -4.10
N GLN A 23 5.24 6.97 -4.15
CA GLN A 23 5.17 7.88 -3.01
C GLN A 23 4.43 7.26 -1.82
N ILE A 24 3.36 6.51 -2.06
CA ILE A 24 2.63 5.78 -1.00
C ILE A 24 3.56 4.84 -0.25
N LEU A 25 4.45 4.13 -0.95
CA LEU A 25 5.36 3.15 -0.33
C LEU A 25 6.62 3.77 0.29
N THR A 26 6.97 5.01 -0.05
CA THR A 26 8.22 5.65 0.38
C THR A 26 8.02 6.75 1.41
N ILE A 27 7.12 7.70 1.14
CA ILE A 27 6.80 8.82 2.05
C ILE A 27 5.47 8.63 2.79
N GLY A 28 4.66 7.65 2.37
CA GLY A 28 3.37 7.35 2.98
C GLY A 28 2.19 8.06 2.31
N PHE A 29 1.01 7.45 2.42
CA PHE A 29 -0.21 7.98 1.82
C PHE A 29 -0.56 9.37 2.37
N GLU A 30 -0.43 9.62 3.67
CA GLU A 30 -0.74 10.92 4.28
C GLU A 30 0.15 12.05 3.74
N ALA A 31 1.45 11.82 3.58
CA ALA A 31 2.39 12.81 3.06
C ALA A 31 2.27 13.04 1.55
N MET A 32 1.81 12.03 0.79
CA MET A 32 1.56 12.17 -0.65
C MET A 32 0.50 13.25 -0.92
N SER A 33 0.74 14.15 -1.87
CA SER A 33 -0.18 15.21 -2.24
C SER A 33 -0.18 15.48 -3.75
N TYR A 34 -1.18 16.22 -4.24
CA TYR A 34 -1.18 16.69 -5.63
C TYR A 34 0.05 17.54 -5.97
N THR A 35 0.62 18.25 -4.98
CA THR A 35 1.83 19.05 -5.17
C THR A 35 3.07 18.15 -5.33
N THR A 36 3.22 17.13 -4.49
CA THR A 36 4.37 16.20 -4.59
C THR A 36 4.29 15.37 -5.88
N LEU A 37 3.10 14.95 -6.29
CA LEU A 37 2.87 14.26 -7.56
C LEU A 37 3.14 15.17 -8.76
N SER A 38 2.72 16.44 -8.70
CA SER A 38 2.96 17.40 -9.77
C SER A 38 4.45 17.66 -9.97
N ALA A 39 5.18 17.84 -8.87
CA ALA A 39 6.63 18.04 -8.91
C ALA A 39 7.38 16.82 -9.49
N ALA A 40 6.95 15.60 -9.15
CA ALA A 40 7.63 14.38 -9.59
C ALA A 40 7.27 13.95 -11.02
N THR A 41 6.02 14.15 -11.45
CA THR A 41 5.54 13.71 -12.78
C THR A 41 5.67 14.78 -13.86
N GLY A 42 5.79 16.07 -13.47
CA GLY A 42 5.68 17.20 -14.38
C GLY A 42 4.25 17.50 -14.86
N VAL A 43 3.25 16.71 -14.44
CA VAL A 43 1.83 16.99 -14.71
C VAL A 43 1.37 18.10 -13.77
N SER A 44 0.63 19.09 -14.28
CA SER A 44 0.15 20.18 -13.43
C SER A 44 -0.79 19.68 -12.33
N ARG A 45 -0.80 20.36 -11.18
CA ARG A 45 -1.70 20.04 -10.06
C ARG A 45 -3.17 19.94 -10.51
N THR A 46 -3.60 20.87 -11.36
CA THR A 46 -4.95 20.89 -11.95
C THR A 46 -5.20 19.72 -12.89
N GLY A 47 -4.19 19.32 -13.66
CA GLY A 47 -4.27 18.14 -14.54
C GLY A 47 -4.43 16.85 -13.74
N ILE A 48 -3.72 16.72 -12.61
CA ILE A 48 -3.86 15.57 -11.71
C ILE A 48 -5.25 15.58 -11.06
N SER A 49 -5.72 16.72 -10.54
CA SER A 49 -7.05 16.81 -9.93
C SER A 49 -8.20 16.57 -10.91
N HIS A 50 -7.97 16.80 -12.21
CA HIS A 50 -8.95 16.47 -13.24
C HIS A 50 -9.16 14.96 -13.40
N HIS A 51 -8.08 14.18 -13.29
CA HIS A 51 -8.13 12.72 -13.39
C HIS A 51 -8.45 12.03 -12.05
N PHE A 52 -8.08 12.66 -10.94
CA PHE A 52 -8.27 12.15 -9.59
C PHE A 52 -8.82 13.27 -8.71
N PRO A 53 -10.15 13.53 -8.69
CA PRO A 53 -10.74 14.61 -7.90
C PRO A 53 -10.53 14.46 -6.40
N ARG A 54 -10.35 13.22 -5.91
CA ARG A 54 -10.09 12.92 -4.50
C ARG A 54 -8.82 12.10 -4.35
N LYS A 55 -8.06 12.38 -3.29
CA LYS A 55 -6.83 11.64 -2.95
C LYS A 55 -7.09 10.14 -2.72
N THR A 56 -8.26 9.78 -2.22
CA THR A 56 -8.66 8.38 -1.99
C THR A 56 -8.85 7.59 -3.28
N GLU A 57 -9.08 8.23 -4.43
CA GLU A 57 -9.19 7.53 -5.72
C GLU A 57 -7.88 6.88 -6.15
N PHE A 58 -6.72 7.40 -5.72
CA PHE A 58 -5.43 6.74 -5.93
C PHE A 58 -5.43 5.35 -5.29
N LEU A 59 -5.91 5.24 -4.05
CA LEU A 59 -5.98 3.96 -3.34
C LEU A 59 -6.94 2.99 -4.03
N VAL A 60 -8.11 3.46 -4.47
CA VAL A 60 -9.07 2.62 -5.20
C VAL A 60 -8.45 2.07 -6.48
N ARG A 61 -7.71 2.88 -7.22
CA ARG A 61 -7.08 2.49 -8.50
C ARG A 61 -5.83 1.64 -8.30
N LEU A 62 -5.15 1.79 -7.17
CA LEU A 62 -3.92 1.07 -6.84
C LEU A 62 -4.13 -0.14 -5.94
N ASP A 63 -5.31 -0.37 -5.37
CA ASP A 63 -5.58 -1.45 -4.40
C ASP A 63 -5.04 -2.80 -4.87
N GLN A 64 -5.46 -3.27 -6.05
CA GLN A 64 -4.96 -4.53 -6.61
C GLN A 64 -3.44 -4.56 -6.80
N ARG A 65 -2.84 -3.44 -7.22
CA ARG A 65 -1.39 -3.36 -7.45
C ARG A 65 -0.61 -3.39 -6.13
N ILE A 66 -1.09 -2.69 -5.11
CA ILE A 66 -0.49 -2.69 -3.77
C ILE A 66 -0.61 -4.08 -3.14
N GLY A 67 -1.77 -4.72 -3.27
CA GLY A 67 -1.96 -6.10 -2.82
C GLY A 67 -1.08 -7.11 -3.53
N ALA A 68 -1.04 -7.06 -4.87
CA ALA A 68 -0.17 -7.92 -5.66
C ALA A 68 1.30 -7.74 -5.26
N PHE A 69 1.76 -6.49 -5.15
CA PHE A 69 3.12 -6.19 -4.71
C PHE A 69 3.43 -6.82 -3.35
N PHE A 70 2.51 -6.76 -2.39
CA PHE A 70 2.70 -7.40 -1.08
C PHE A 70 2.72 -8.93 -1.17
N ILE A 71 1.74 -9.52 -1.86
CA ILE A 71 1.56 -10.97 -2.03
C ILE A 71 2.76 -11.61 -2.75
N GLU A 72 3.34 -10.94 -3.74
CA GLU A 72 4.55 -11.40 -4.45
C GLU A 72 5.74 -11.67 -3.52
N GLY A 73 5.74 -11.07 -2.31
CA GLY A 73 6.77 -11.30 -1.31
C GLY A 73 6.48 -12.49 -0.38
N LEU A 74 5.32 -13.14 -0.50
CA LEU A 74 4.87 -14.20 0.40
C LEU A 74 4.98 -15.57 -0.27
N ASP A 75 5.38 -16.55 0.52
CA ASP A 75 5.52 -17.95 0.10
C ASP A 75 4.42 -18.81 0.74
N PHE A 76 3.49 -19.29 -0.07
CA PHE A 76 2.36 -20.12 0.35
C PHE A 76 2.62 -21.63 0.18
N THR A 77 3.88 -22.07 0.05
CA THR A 77 4.22 -23.50 -0.05
C THR A 77 4.04 -24.25 1.27
N SER A 78 4.28 -23.59 2.40
CA SER A 78 4.07 -24.14 3.75
C SER A 78 3.88 -23.01 4.77
N ILE A 79 3.29 -23.31 5.93
CA ILE A 79 3.15 -22.34 7.03
C ILE A 79 4.51 -21.76 7.45
N THR A 80 5.54 -22.59 7.59
CA THR A 80 6.89 -22.12 7.96
C THR A 80 7.52 -21.23 6.89
N ALA A 81 7.23 -21.51 5.60
CA ALA A 81 7.68 -20.65 4.50
C ALA A 81 6.93 -19.31 4.48
N LEU A 82 5.63 -19.31 4.79
CA LEU A 82 4.83 -18.10 4.93
C LEU A 82 5.35 -17.21 6.07
N GLU A 83 5.58 -17.78 7.25
CA GLU A 83 6.14 -17.03 8.39
C GLU A 83 7.54 -16.47 8.12
N ARG A 84 8.36 -17.19 7.36
CA ARG A 84 9.71 -16.75 6.99
C ARG A 84 9.63 -15.63 5.97
N SER A 85 8.89 -15.83 4.88
CA SER A 85 8.72 -14.83 3.82
C SER A 85 8.06 -13.56 4.35
N TRP A 86 7.07 -13.66 5.25
CA TRP A 86 6.49 -12.50 5.93
C TRP A 86 7.51 -11.70 6.73
N ARG A 87 8.40 -12.38 7.47
CA ARG A 87 9.48 -11.70 8.21
C ARG A 87 10.44 -10.98 7.27
N GLU A 88 10.74 -11.54 6.10
CA GLU A 88 11.55 -10.84 5.09
C GLU A 88 10.82 -9.63 4.50
N VAL A 89 9.53 -9.77 4.19
CA VAL A 89 8.66 -8.64 3.77
C VAL A 89 8.71 -7.50 4.77
N MET A 90 8.68 -7.79 6.08
CA MET A 90 8.78 -6.78 7.15
C MET A 90 10.16 -6.11 7.24
N ARG A 91 11.23 -6.68 6.68
CA ARG A 91 12.56 -6.06 6.60
C ARG A 91 12.71 -5.10 5.42
N HIS A 92 11.83 -5.19 4.42
CA HIS A 92 11.84 -4.31 3.26
C HIS A 92 10.94 -3.09 3.51
N PRO A 93 11.48 -1.87 3.54
CA PRO A 93 10.72 -0.66 3.89
C PRO A 93 9.45 -0.46 3.04
N GLU A 94 9.55 -0.64 1.72
CA GLU A 94 8.41 -0.46 0.81
C GLU A 94 7.30 -1.49 1.02
N ARG A 95 7.68 -2.75 1.29
CA ARG A 95 6.70 -3.82 1.52
C ARG A 95 6.06 -3.69 2.90
N LYS A 96 6.85 -3.32 3.90
CA LYS A 96 6.39 -2.94 5.24
C LYS A 96 5.44 -1.74 5.19
N ALA A 97 5.68 -0.77 4.30
CA ALA A 97 4.80 0.38 4.11
C ALA A 97 3.39 0.00 3.65
N VAL A 98 3.21 -1.16 3.00
CA VAL A 98 1.87 -1.69 2.68
C VAL A 98 1.09 -2.03 3.95
N LEU A 99 1.73 -2.66 4.94
CA LEU A 99 1.08 -2.97 6.22
C LEU A 99 0.84 -1.71 7.05
N GLN A 100 1.77 -0.74 7.02
CA GLN A 100 1.55 0.57 7.64
C GLN A 100 0.33 1.28 7.02
N LEU A 101 0.25 1.29 5.68
CA LEU A 101 -0.90 1.82 4.97
C LEU A 101 -2.18 1.12 5.42
N PHE A 102 -2.20 -0.21 5.46
CA PHE A 102 -3.37 -0.95 5.93
C PHE A 102 -3.84 -0.51 7.32
N PHE A 103 -2.94 -0.42 8.30
CA PHE A 103 -3.31 0.02 9.65
C PHE A 103 -3.78 1.49 9.68
N CYS A 104 -3.17 2.37 8.89
CA CYS A 104 -3.66 3.74 8.72
C CYS A 104 -5.09 3.78 8.16
N LEU A 105 -5.41 2.91 7.19
CA LEU A 105 -6.76 2.81 6.62
C LEU A 105 -7.77 2.26 7.61
N CYS A 106 -7.39 1.31 8.47
CA CYS A 106 -8.26 0.81 9.55
C CYS A 106 -8.67 1.91 10.55
N ALA A 107 -7.78 2.86 10.81
CA ALA A 107 -8.06 4.02 11.68
C ALA A 107 -8.89 5.11 10.99
N SER A 108 -9.06 5.04 9.66
CA SER A 108 -9.79 6.06 8.90
C SER A 108 -11.30 5.96 9.10
N THR A 109 -11.95 7.11 9.23
CA THR A 109 -13.42 7.24 9.32
C THR A 109 -14.08 7.31 7.95
N ASP A 110 -13.33 7.44 6.86
CA ASP A 110 -13.86 7.48 5.48
C ASP A 110 -14.22 6.06 5.01
N GLU A 111 -15.52 5.78 4.88
CA GLU A 111 -16.07 4.52 4.36
C GLU A 111 -15.43 4.11 3.02
N ASN A 112 -15.07 5.07 2.16
CA ASN A 112 -14.44 4.80 0.87
C ASN A 112 -13.00 4.29 1.01
N MET A 113 -12.34 4.55 2.15
CA MET A 113 -10.98 4.10 2.46
C MET A 113 -10.95 2.71 3.11
N LYS A 114 -12.09 2.19 3.60
CA LYS A 114 -12.17 0.92 4.33
C LYS A 114 -12.01 -0.33 3.45
N THR A 115 -11.95 -0.17 2.13
CA THR A 115 -11.96 -1.30 1.19
C THR A 115 -10.54 -1.60 0.68
N PHE A 116 -9.63 -1.97 1.59
CA PHE A 116 -8.32 -2.51 1.20
C PHE A 116 -8.42 -4.02 1.07
N LYS A 117 -8.89 -4.51 -0.09
CA LYS A 117 -9.19 -5.94 -0.32
C LYS A 117 -7.95 -6.81 -0.36
N SER A 118 -6.80 -6.18 -0.55
CA SER A 118 -5.51 -6.82 -0.67
C SER A 118 -5.16 -7.79 0.47
N LEU A 119 -5.52 -7.48 1.72
CA LEU A 119 -5.29 -8.41 2.83
C LEU A 119 -6.35 -9.52 2.94
N ASP A 120 -7.58 -9.27 2.48
CA ASP A 120 -8.56 -10.35 2.33
C ASP A 120 -8.04 -11.40 1.34
N ILE A 121 -7.39 -10.97 0.25
CA ILE A 121 -6.77 -11.88 -0.73
C ILE A 121 -5.66 -12.71 -0.07
N VAL A 122 -4.82 -12.11 0.78
CA VAL A 122 -3.77 -12.85 1.52
C VAL A 122 -4.38 -13.89 2.45
N ARG A 123 -5.44 -13.52 3.18
CA ARG A 123 -6.17 -14.44 4.06
C ARG A 123 -6.81 -15.57 3.27
N GLU A 124 -7.50 -15.25 2.17
CA GLU A 124 -8.13 -16.23 1.27
C GLU A 124 -7.10 -17.19 0.67
N ALA A 125 -5.94 -16.68 0.23
CA ALA A 125 -4.84 -17.50 -0.26
C ALA A 125 -4.32 -18.46 0.83
N ALA A 126 -4.13 -17.98 2.06
CA ALA A 126 -3.69 -18.82 3.17
C ALA A 126 -4.75 -19.89 3.55
N VAL A 127 -6.04 -19.52 3.58
CA VAL A 127 -7.14 -20.47 3.84
C VAL A 127 -7.22 -21.52 2.74
N SER A 128 -7.04 -21.15 1.47
CA SER A 128 -7.06 -22.10 0.36
C SER A 128 -5.91 -23.12 0.42
N HIS A 129 -4.73 -22.74 0.95
CA HIS A 129 -3.56 -23.62 1.01
C HIS A 129 -3.48 -24.43 2.31
N PHE A 130 -3.94 -23.87 3.43
CA PHE A 130 -3.71 -24.42 4.76
C PHE A 130 -4.97 -24.52 5.64
N ALA A 131 -6.16 -24.29 5.06
CA ALA A 131 -7.44 -24.25 5.77
C ALA A 131 -7.41 -23.28 6.97
N GLU A 132 -8.04 -23.65 8.08
CA GLU A 132 -8.17 -22.80 9.28
C GLU A 132 -6.81 -22.39 9.87
N VAL A 133 -5.80 -23.26 9.78
CA VAL A 133 -4.44 -23.00 10.26
C VAL A 133 -3.79 -21.83 9.50
N GLY A 134 -4.08 -21.69 8.21
CA GLY A 134 -3.62 -20.57 7.40
C GLY A 134 -4.21 -19.23 7.86
N CYS A 135 -5.50 -19.23 8.21
CA CYS A 135 -6.17 -18.03 8.72
C CYS A 135 -5.54 -17.55 10.03
N GLN A 136 -5.38 -18.46 10.99
CA GLN A 136 -4.79 -18.16 12.30
C GLN A 136 -3.34 -17.65 12.16
N CYS A 137 -2.57 -18.26 11.26
CA CYS A 137 -1.20 -17.83 10.98
C CYS A 137 -1.16 -16.39 10.45
N VAL A 138 -1.97 -16.06 9.45
CA VAL A 138 -2.02 -14.69 8.89
C VAL A 138 -2.46 -13.68 9.94
N GLU A 139 -3.49 -13.98 10.73
CA GLU A 139 -3.94 -13.10 11.82
C GLU A 139 -2.84 -12.85 12.86
N GLN A 140 -2.11 -13.90 13.25
CA GLN A 140 -0.97 -13.79 14.16
C GLN A 140 0.18 -12.96 13.55
N LEU A 141 0.49 -13.15 12.27
CA LEU A 141 1.50 -12.38 11.56
C LEU A 141 1.13 -10.90 11.44
N ILE A 142 -0.14 -10.58 11.18
CA ILE A 142 -0.66 -9.21 11.18
C ILE A 142 -0.50 -8.59 12.57
N GLY A 143 -0.91 -9.31 13.63
CA GLY A 143 -0.75 -8.85 15.02
C GLY A 143 0.72 -8.58 15.39
N ASN A 144 1.61 -9.51 15.05
CA ASN A 144 3.06 -9.35 15.26
C ASN A 144 3.61 -8.15 14.48
N SER A 145 3.13 -7.94 13.25
CA SER A 145 3.53 -6.80 12.42
C SER A 145 3.13 -5.48 13.07
N ALA A 146 1.94 -5.40 13.67
CA ALA A 146 1.50 -4.21 14.40
C ALA A 146 2.43 -3.90 15.61
N LEU A 147 2.88 -4.92 16.34
CA LEU A 147 3.82 -4.76 17.45
C LEU A 147 5.19 -4.23 16.99
N VAL A 148 5.72 -4.78 15.89
CA VAL A 148 6.98 -4.32 15.29
C VAL A 148 6.86 -2.85 14.84
N LEU A 149 5.77 -2.50 14.17
CA LEU A 149 5.51 -1.13 13.73
C LEU A 149 5.39 -0.14 14.89
N LEU A 150 4.78 -0.56 16.00
CA LEU A 150 4.68 0.26 17.20
C LEU A 150 6.07 0.55 17.80
N GLN A 151 6.94 -0.45 17.86
CA GLN A 151 8.31 -0.31 18.36
C GLN A 151 9.16 0.61 17.48
N ASP A 152 9.03 0.48 16.15
CA ASP A 152 9.76 1.35 15.21
C ASP A 152 9.31 2.81 15.31
N GLY A 153 8.03 3.06 15.58
CA GLY A 153 7.51 4.41 15.84
C GLY A 153 8.10 5.05 17.09
N GLN A 154 8.41 4.25 18.13
CA GLN A 154 9.00 4.73 19.37
C GLN A 154 10.50 5.07 19.20
N LEU A 155 11.25 4.25 18.47
CA LEU A 155 12.68 4.50 18.20
C LEU A 155 12.93 5.78 17.38
N HIS A 156 12.00 6.16 16.49
CA HIS A 156 12.11 7.42 15.76
C HIS A 156 11.75 8.66 16.59
N GLN A 157 10.94 8.53 17.66
CA GLN A 157 10.64 9.66 18.54
C GLN A 157 11.81 9.99 19.48
N GLU A 158 12.60 9.00 19.91
CA GLU A 158 13.75 9.22 20.79
C GLU A 158 14.93 9.93 20.08
N GLN A 159 15.08 9.75 18.75
CA GLN A 159 16.19 10.36 17.99
C GLN A 159 15.97 11.84 17.60
N VAL A 160 14.73 12.35 17.68
CA VAL A 160 14.41 13.75 17.33
C VAL A 160 14.42 14.67 18.56
N THR A 161 14.67 14.12 19.75
CA THR A 161 14.63 14.87 21.03
C THR A 161 16.02 15.25 21.56
N HIS A 162 17.06 15.27 20.71
CA HIS A 162 18.41 15.71 21.05
C HIS A 162 18.96 16.75 20.07
#